data_AF-A0AAV4V3I6-F1
#
_entry.id   AF-A0AAV4V3I6-F1
#
_cell.length_a   1.000
_cell.length_b   1.000
_cell.length_c   1.000
_cell.angle_alpha   90.00
_cell.angle_beta   90.00
_cell.angle_gamma   90.00
#
_symmetry.space_group_name_H-M   'P 1'
#
loop_
_entity.id
_entity.type
_entity.pdbx_description
1 polymer ?
#
loop_
_entity_poly.entity_id
_entity_poly.type
_entity_poly.pdbx_seq_one_letter_code
_entity_poly.pdbx_strand_id
1 'polypeptide(L)'
;MKLACVFVIACMVAMATGLQTCKSQSDCSGTFCVKTMGVMSFCRSAAKKGGLCSVTQGANGVYNNLPPCTQGLKCQGTILTCH
;
A
#
# COMPACT_ATOMS: atom_id res chain seq x y z
N MET A 1 24.78 23.63 21.25
CA MET A 1 23.58 22.78 21.38
C MET A 1 22.50 23.14 20.35
N LYS A 2 22.82 23.19 19.03
CA LYS A 2 21.85 23.57 17.98
C LYS A 2 21.88 22.66 16.73
N LEU A 3 22.87 21.75 16.62
CA LEU A 3 23.01 20.86 15.45
C LEU A 3 22.28 19.51 15.60
N ALA A 4 22.03 19.04 16.82
CA ALA A 4 21.42 17.73 17.05
C ALA A 4 19.96 17.64 16.57
N CYS A 5 19.19 18.74 16.67
CA CYS A 5 17.79 18.74 16.27
C CYS A 5 17.58 18.59 14.76
N VAL A 6 18.50 19.09 13.93
CA VAL A 6 18.37 19.02 12.47
C VAL A 6 18.53 17.58 11.97
N PHE A 7 19.40 16.80 12.61
CA PHE A 7 19.65 15.40 12.24
C PHE A 7 18.47 14.48 12.56
N VAL A 8 17.81 14.70 13.71
CA VAL A 8 16.62 13.93 14.12
C VAL A 8 15.43 14.19 13.17
N ILE A 9 15.24 15.45 12.75
CA ILE A 9 14.17 15.81 11.81
C ILE A 9 14.41 15.17 10.45
N ALA A 10 15.65 15.17 9.93
CA ALA A 10 15.98 14.54 8.65
C ALA A 10 15.72 13.02 8.63
N CYS A 11 15.97 12.32 9.75
CA CYS A 11 15.66 10.88 9.86
C CYS A 11 14.15 10.59 9.85
N MET A 12 13.32 11.49 10.39
CA MET A 12 11.86 11.34 10.34
C MET A 12 11.29 11.55 8.93
N VAL A 13 11.90 12.43 8.13
CA VAL A 13 11.45 12.69 6.74
C VAL A 13 11.81 11.52 5.81
N ALA A 14 12.92 10.81 6.03
CA ALA A 14 13.31 9.67 5.21
C ALA A 14 12.33 8.47 5.27
N MET A 15 11.53 8.36 6.34
CA MET A 15 10.47 7.35 6.45
C MET A 15 9.25 7.66 5.57
N ALA A 16 9.20 8.84 4.92
CA ALA A 16 8.06 9.28 4.12
C ALA A 16 8.07 8.75 2.67
N THR A 17 9.19 8.22 2.17
CA THR A 17 9.24 7.61 0.83
C THR A 17 8.86 6.13 0.92
N GLY A 18 7.61 5.88 1.30
CA GLY A 18 7.02 4.55 1.57
C GLY A 18 6.81 3.67 0.34
N LEU A 19 7.81 3.49 -0.53
CA LEU A 19 7.84 2.40 -1.51
C LEU A 19 8.61 1.22 -0.92
N GLN A 20 8.03 0.55 0.06
CA GLN A 20 8.54 -0.72 0.53
C GLN A 20 8.17 -1.80 -0.50
N THR A 21 9.16 -2.52 -1.03
CA THR A 21 8.90 -3.72 -1.85
C THR A 21 8.39 -4.85 -0.96
N CYS A 22 7.59 -5.75 -1.52
CA CYS A 22 7.03 -6.88 -0.80
C CYS A 22 7.00 -8.12 -1.70
N LYS A 23 7.07 -9.30 -1.09
CA LYS A 23 6.84 -10.60 -1.75
C LYS A 23 5.55 -11.25 -1.27
N SER A 24 5.08 -10.84 -0.10
CA SER A 24 3.94 -11.37 0.62
C SER A 24 3.23 -10.24 1.37
N GLN A 25 1.96 -10.46 1.70
CA GLN A 25 1.20 -9.49 2.51
C GLN A 25 1.82 -9.27 3.90
N SER A 26 2.51 -10.26 4.46
CA SER A 26 3.20 -10.16 5.76
C SER A 26 4.37 -9.18 5.77
N ASP A 27 4.92 -8.82 4.61
CA ASP A 27 5.98 -7.82 4.53
C ASP A 27 5.43 -6.41 4.83
N CYS A 28 4.13 -6.18 4.58
CA CYS A 28 3.50 -4.88 4.70
C CYS A 28 2.83 -4.70 6.07
N SER A 29 3.29 -3.74 6.86
CA SER A 29 2.65 -3.35 8.13
C SER A 29 1.61 -2.25 7.89
N GLY A 30 0.32 -2.57 8.05
CA GLY A 30 -0.78 -1.60 7.89
C GLY A 30 -1.08 -1.17 6.44
N THR A 31 -0.45 -1.83 5.46
CA THR A 31 -0.64 -1.60 4.02
C THR A 31 -0.80 -2.94 3.30
N PHE A 32 -1.03 -2.92 1.99
CA PHE A 32 -1.30 -4.09 1.18
C PHE A 32 -0.22 -4.33 0.13
N CYS A 33 0.23 -5.57 0.00
CA CYS A 33 1.19 -5.90 -1.03
C CYS A 33 0.50 -5.97 -2.39
N VAL A 34 0.86 -5.07 -3.32
CA VAL A 34 0.27 -4.98 -4.66
C VAL A 34 1.35 -5.25 -5.70
N LYS A 35 1.09 -6.23 -6.56
CA LYS A 35 1.90 -6.52 -7.75
C LYS A 35 1.56 -5.52 -8.85
N THR A 36 2.46 -4.60 -9.13
CA THR A 36 2.36 -3.69 -10.27
C THR A 36 2.76 -4.45 -11.54
N MET A 37 2.18 -4.13 -12.71
CA MET A 37 2.49 -4.77 -14.00
C MET A 37 4.02 -4.95 -14.19
N GLY A 38 4.52 -6.16 -13.90
CA GLY A 38 5.93 -6.47 -13.69
C GLY A 38 6.16 -7.63 -12.71
N VAL A 39 7.44 -7.87 -12.36
CA VAL A 39 7.88 -8.89 -11.38
C VAL A 39 7.99 -8.36 -9.96
N MET A 40 7.82 -7.06 -9.73
CA MET A 40 7.95 -6.43 -8.42
C MET A 40 6.59 -6.11 -7.80
N SER A 41 6.49 -6.34 -6.50
CA SER A 41 5.32 -5.94 -5.71
C SER A 41 5.74 -4.92 -4.66
N PHE A 42 4.82 -4.01 -4.33
CA PHE A 42 5.06 -2.92 -3.40
C PHE A 42 3.93 -2.82 -2.38
N CYS A 43 4.26 -2.46 -1.15
CA CYS A 43 3.30 -2.12 -0.14
C CYS A 43 2.60 -0.82 -0.54
N ARG A 44 1.30 -0.88 -0.73
CA ARG A 44 0.44 0.26 -1.02
C ARG A 44 -0.69 0.36 -0.02
N SER A 45 -1.08 1.59 0.30
CA SER A 45 -2.26 1.84 1.10
C SER A 45 -3.52 1.33 0.40
N ALA A 46 -4.52 0.99 1.21
CA ALA A 46 -5.83 0.58 0.71
C ALA A 46 -6.47 1.67 -0.16
N ALA A 47 -7.30 1.25 -1.10
CA ALA A 47 -8.10 2.14 -1.92
C ALA A 47 -9.15 2.85 -1.05
N LYS A 48 -9.18 4.18 -1.14
CA LYS A 48 -10.16 5.03 -0.47
C LYS A 48 -11.51 4.96 -1.21
N LYS A 49 -12.57 5.49 -0.59
CA LYS A 49 -13.90 5.61 -1.20
C LYS A 49 -13.82 6.27 -2.59
N GLY A 50 -14.45 5.66 -3.59
CA GLY A 50 -14.40 6.06 -4.99
C GLY A 50 -13.10 5.67 -5.73
N GLY A 51 -12.10 5.12 -5.03
CA GLY A 51 -10.87 4.63 -5.63
C GLY A 51 -11.03 3.26 -6.25
N LEU A 52 -10.20 2.97 -7.27
CA LEU A 52 -10.12 1.65 -7.89
C LEU A 52 -9.57 0.62 -6.92
N CYS A 53 -10.18 -0.56 -6.91
CA CYS A 53 -9.83 -1.64 -5.99
C CYS A 53 -9.80 -2.99 -6.69
N SER A 54 -9.17 -3.97 -6.03
CA SER A 54 -9.23 -5.37 -6.41
C SER A 54 -9.73 -6.21 -5.25
N VAL A 55 -10.62 -7.16 -5.56
CA VAL A 55 -11.02 -8.24 -4.65
C VAL A 55 -10.15 -9.49 -4.83
N THR A 56 -9.34 -9.53 -5.89
CA THR A 56 -8.58 -10.73 -6.26
C THR A 56 -7.21 -10.71 -5.61
N GLN A 57 -7.01 -11.60 -4.64
CA GLN A 57 -5.72 -11.93 -4.08
C GLN A 57 -5.08 -13.08 -4.86
N GLY A 58 -3.80 -12.92 -5.18
CA GLY A 58 -2.95 -13.98 -5.73
C GLY A 58 -2.25 -14.77 -4.63
N ALA A 59 -1.12 -15.40 -4.98
CA ALA A 59 -0.29 -16.13 -4.03
C ALA A 59 0.21 -15.24 -2.89
N ASN A 60 0.32 -15.82 -1.69
CA ASN A 60 0.84 -15.14 -0.48
C ASN A 60 0.08 -13.86 -0.09
N GLY A 61 -1.19 -13.75 -0.48
CA GLY A 61 -2.05 -12.60 -0.18
C GLY A 61 -1.73 -11.34 -0.98
N VAL A 62 -0.91 -11.43 -2.04
CA VAL A 62 -0.53 -10.30 -2.89
C VAL A 62 -1.66 -9.95 -3.85
N TYR A 63 -2.05 -8.67 -3.90
CA TYR A 63 -3.07 -8.19 -4.81
C TYR A 63 -2.52 -7.93 -6.20
N ASN A 64 -3.27 -8.27 -7.24
CA ASN A 64 -2.87 -8.00 -8.62
C ASN A 64 -3.31 -6.59 -9.05
N ASN A 65 -2.34 -5.76 -9.44
CA ASN A 65 -2.46 -4.39 -9.98
C ASN A 65 -3.07 -3.33 -9.05
N LEU A 66 -4.08 -3.66 -8.26
CA LEU A 66 -4.83 -2.72 -7.42
C LEU A 66 -4.94 -3.24 -5.97
N PRO A 67 -4.83 -2.36 -4.96
CA PRO A 67 -5.05 -2.74 -3.56
C PRO A 67 -6.54 -3.01 -3.27
N PRO A 68 -6.87 -3.65 -2.14
CA PRO A 68 -8.24 -3.73 -1.65
C PRO A 68 -8.70 -2.37 -1.11
N CYS A 69 -9.99 -2.27 -0.81
CA CYS A 69 -10.55 -1.10 -0.14
C CYS A 69 -10.10 -0.97 1.31
N THR A 70 -10.08 0.28 1.81
CA THR A 70 -9.94 0.56 3.24
C THR A 70 -10.99 -0.21 4.05
N GLN A 71 -10.62 -0.66 5.26
CA GLN A 71 -11.54 -1.38 6.15
C GLN A 71 -12.87 -0.64 6.28
N GLY A 72 -13.97 -1.40 6.10
CA GLY A 72 -15.34 -0.87 6.15
C GLY A 72 -15.93 -0.50 4.79
N LEU A 73 -15.11 -0.38 3.74
CA LEU A 73 -15.60 -0.16 2.37
C LEU A 73 -15.63 -1.47 1.58
N LYS A 74 -16.57 -1.59 0.65
CA LYS A 74 -16.68 -2.76 -0.22
C LYS A 74 -16.25 -2.42 -1.64
N CYS A 75 -15.45 -3.30 -2.24
CA CYS A 75 -15.05 -3.18 -3.64
C CYS A 75 -16.15 -3.75 -4.54
N GLN A 76 -16.92 -2.89 -5.22
CA GLN A 76 -18.14 -3.28 -5.96
C GLN A 76 -18.38 -2.35 -7.17
N GLY A 77 -19.15 -2.83 -8.14
CA GLY A 77 -19.55 -2.06 -9.33
C GLY A 77 -19.07 -2.67 -10.65
N THR A 78 -19.57 -2.14 -11.78
CA THR A 78 -19.10 -2.49 -13.14
C THR A 78 -17.64 -2.09 -13.34
N ILE A 79 -17.24 -1.01 -12.67
CA ILE A 79 -15.84 -0.63 -12.44
C ILE A 79 -15.61 -0.94 -10.96
N LEU A 80 -14.60 -1.75 -10.65
CA LEU A 80 -14.29 -2.15 -9.28
C LEU A 80 -13.82 -0.93 -8.47
N THR A 81 -14.74 -0.30 -7.75
CA THR A 81 -14.49 0.88 -6.91
C THR A 81 -14.93 0.65 -5.47
N CYS A 82 -14.33 1.39 -4.53
CA CYS A 82 -14.69 1.30 -3.11
C CYS A 82 -15.92 2.13 -2.77
N HIS A 83 -16.94 1.49 -2.20
CA HIS A 83 -18.18 2.11 -1.73
C HIS A 83 -18.36 1.99 -0.22
#